data_AF-A0A7C3PFS7-F1
#
_entry.id   AF-A0A7C3PFS7-F1
#
_cell.length_a   1.000
_cell.length_b   1.000
_cell.length_c   1.000
_cell.angle_alpha   90.00
_cell.angle_beta   90.00
_cell.angle_gamma   90.00
#
_symmetry.space_group_name_H-M   'P 1'
#
loop_
_entity.id
_entity.type
_entity.pdbx_description
1 polymer ?
#
loop_
_entity_poly.entity_id
_entity_poly.type
_entity_poly.pdbx_seq_one_letter_code
_entity_poly.pdbx_strand_id
1 'polypeptide(L)'
;MNIPVVSTATTVFSAVEDTVTNQFTSHLDLAEKPKTVTLPQAQDALRQIATAAGVRPALLYVMLTPRPADQNLSREANTQPELSFDPVAGKPIIRQVPATASDLQLLLVPSSGNPIFRRVPGVTREAVIQLGKEFRNEVSDPSKIRTDSYLPAAQQLYRWLIAPIAADLKAQKIDSISFIMDTPLRFIPLAALHDGKQFLVEQYSIGLMPSLSLTDLRYSNLRAAKVLGAGASTFTDPNQNRLPAAQEEIATILSAKDRWQGTRLLEQRFTRSNLVAERQAQPFGIIHLATHGEFVPGKLSESYIQLADEKLRLDQIRQLNWNDPPVELVVLSACRMAVGNEDAELGFAGFAVKAGAKSALASLWNVSDEGTMALMAEFYQQLWHAPVKAEALRRAQIALLQGKVTLRQGKLISSNGTFDLPPELTQLGTKELTHPYFWSAFTIVGSPW
;
A
#
# COMPACT_ATOMS: atom_id res chain seq x y z
N MET A 1 42.02 -16.15 -18.47
CA MET A 1 41.92 -15.61 -17.10
C MET A 1 40.47 -15.69 -16.69
N ASN A 2 40.17 -16.56 -15.73
CA ASN A 2 38.82 -16.73 -15.17
C ASN A 2 38.44 -15.48 -14.37
N ILE A 3 37.34 -14.84 -14.73
CA ILE A 3 36.69 -13.81 -13.91
C ILE A 3 35.88 -14.57 -12.84
N PRO A 4 36.13 -14.37 -11.53
CA PRO A 4 35.30 -15.01 -10.51
C PRO A 4 34.02 -14.19 -10.35
N VAL A 5 32.91 -14.64 -10.95
CA VAL A 5 31.58 -14.09 -10.64
C VAL A 5 30.87 -15.06 -9.71
N VAL A 6 31.27 -15.06 -8.44
CA VAL A 6 30.38 -15.50 -7.36
C VAL A 6 30.06 -14.24 -6.56
N SER A 7 29.07 -13.48 -7.02
CA SER A 7 28.44 -12.47 -6.18
C SER A 7 27.76 -13.21 -5.03
N THR A 8 28.20 -12.97 -3.80
CA THR A 8 27.57 -13.57 -2.61
C THR A 8 26.13 -13.07 -2.49
N ALA A 9 25.22 -13.86 -1.91
CA ALA A 9 23.82 -13.44 -1.69
C ALA A 9 23.72 -12.09 -0.96
N THR A 10 24.68 -11.80 -0.07
CA THR A 10 24.84 -10.52 0.61
C THR A 10 25.10 -9.36 -0.35
N THR A 11 25.99 -9.55 -1.33
CA THR A 11 26.32 -8.53 -2.34
C THR A 11 25.12 -8.21 -3.22
N VAL A 12 24.38 -9.23 -3.67
CA VAL A 12 23.16 -9.05 -4.46
C VAL A 12 22.10 -8.30 -3.65
N PHE A 13 21.85 -8.72 -2.41
CA PHE A 13 20.87 -8.07 -1.54
C PHE A 13 21.18 -6.59 -1.33
N SER A 14 22.41 -6.24 -0.96
CA SER A 14 22.78 -4.85 -0.71
C SER A 14 22.67 -3.98 -1.95
N ALA A 15 23.05 -4.49 -3.13
CA ALA A 15 22.89 -3.75 -4.38
C ALA A 15 21.42 -3.46 -4.71
N VAL A 16 20.54 -4.45 -4.52
CA VAL A 16 19.09 -4.29 -4.71
C VAL A 16 18.52 -3.26 -3.75
N GLU A 17 18.84 -3.39 -2.47
CA GLU A 17 18.38 -2.47 -1.43
C GLU A 17 18.87 -1.03 -1.70
N ASP A 18 20.12 -0.86 -2.11
CA ASP A 18 20.68 0.43 -2.50
C ASP A 18 19.93 1.07 -3.65
N THR A 19 19.66 0.31 -4.72
CA THR A 19 18.95 0.80 -5.90
C THR A 19 17.57 1.34 -5.51
N VAL A 20 16.79 0.59 -4.74
CA VAL A 20 15.44 1.01 -4.32
C VAL A 20 15.51 2.21 -3.37
N THR A 21 16.44 2.19 -2.41
CA THR A 21 16.66 3.30 -1.45
C THR A 21 16.97 4.62 -2.16
N ASN A 22 17.80 4.59 -3.20
CA ASN A 22 18.20 5.78 -3.95
C ASN A 22 17.04 6.40 -4.74
N GLN A 23 16.10 5.60 -5.26
CA GLN A 23 14.90 6.11 -5.94
C GLN A 23 14.09 7.02 -5.01
N PHE A 24 13.86 6.58 -3.77
CA PHE A 24 13.12 7.35 -2.78
C PHE A 24 13.90 8.53 -2.22
N THR A 25 15.20 8.38 -1.97
CA THR A 25 16.03 9.47 -1.42
C THR A 25 16.00 10.69 -2.34
N SER A 26 16.13 10.48 -3.65
CA SER A 26 16.07 11.53 -4.66
C SER A 26 14.69 12.18 -4.77
N HIS A 27 13.61 11.37 -4.79
CA HIS A 27 12.25 11.88 -4.96
C HIS A 27 11.71 12.58 -3.70
N LEU A 28 12.05 12.06 -2.51
CA LEU A 28 11.52 12.59 -1.24
C LEU A 28 12.27 13.81 -0.70
N ASP A 29 13.38 14.19 -1.36
CA ASP A 29 14.27 15.28 -0.92
C ASP A 29 14.68 15.09 0.54
N LEU A 30 15.29 13.94 0.84
CA LEU A 30 15.75 13.61 2.18
C LEU A 30 17.09 14.30 2.46
N ALA A 31 17.21 14.95 3.62
CA ALA A 31 18.41 15.70 4.00
C ALA A 31 19.68 14.84 4.10
N GLU A 32 19.53 13.56 4.44
CA GLU A 32 20.64 12.62 4.55
C GLU A 32 20.32 11.31 3.82
N LYS A 33 21.33 10.76 3.15
CA LYS A 33 21.22 9.43 2.55
C LYS A 33 21.25 8.38 3.67
N PRO A 34 20.24 7.50 3.78
CA PRO A 34 20.24 6.45 4.79
C PRO A 34 21.39 5.47 4.54
N LYS A 35 21.86 4.85 5.63
CA LYS A 35 22.81 3.74 5.53
C LYS A 35 22.09 2.50 5.01
N THR A 36 22.67 1.87 4.00
CA THR A 36 22.16 0.64 3.42
C THR A 36 22.12 -0.47 4.47
N VAL A 37 20.94 -1.06 4.63
CA VAL A 37 20.78 -2.23 5.50
C VAL A 37 21.47 -3.43 4.84
N THR A 38 22.26 -4.17 5.61
CA THR A 38 22.91 -5.40 5.16
C THR A 38 21.98 -6.61 5.34
N LEU A 39 22.24 -7.70 4.61
CA LEU A 39 21.44 -8.92 4.75
C LEU A 39 21.37 -9.44 6.20
N PRO A 40 22.48 -9.53 6.98
CA PRO A 40 22.39 -9.95 8.37
C PRO A 40 21.51 -9.04 9.24
N GLN A 41 21.56 -7.72 9.02
CA GLN A 41 20.71 -6.75 9.73
C GLN A 41 19.23 -6.92 9.35
N ALA A 42 18.94 -7.13 8.07
CA ALA A 42 17.58 -7.40 7.60
C ALA A 42 17.00 -8.65 8.27
N GLN A 43 17.76 -9.75 8.27
CA GLN A 43 17.34 -11.00 8.90
C GLN A 43 17.22 -10.87 10.42
N ASP A 44 18.06 -10.06 11.06
CA ASP A 44 17.95 -9.79 12.49
C ASP A 44 16.67 -9.05 12.85
N ALA A 45 16.34 -8.00 12.09
CA ALA A 45 15.07 -7.29 12.27
C ALA A 45 13.86 -8.23 12.10
N LEU A 46 13.86 -9.08 11.07
CA LEU A 46 12.80 -10.07 10.86
C LEU A 46 12.68 -11.07 12.03
N ARG A 47 13.80 -11.52 12.62
CA ARG A 47 13.80 -12.39 13.81
C ARG A 47 13.28 -11.69 15.06
N GLN A 48 13.64 -10.43 15.26
CA GLN A 48 13.14 -9.63 16.38
C GLN A 48 11.62 -9.47 16.29
N ILE A 49 11.10 -9.21 15.09
CA ILE A 49 9.65 -9.11 14.83
C ILE A 49 8.97 -10.45 15.05
N ALA A 50 9.55 -11.55 14.53
CA ALA A 50 9.00 -12.88 14.74
C ALA A 50 8.90 -13.23 16.23
N THR A 51 9.91 -12.86 17.01
CA THR A 51 9.95 -13.07 18.46
C THR A 51 8.92 -12.20 19.20
N ALA A 52 8.82 -10.92 18.83
CA ALA A 52 7.97 -9.95 19.52
C ALA A 52 6.48 -10.12 19.19
N ALA A 53 6.14 -10.46 17.95
CA ALA A 53 4.77 -10.48 17.44
C ALA A 53 4.24 -11.89 17.13
N GLY A 54 5.10 -12.92 17.14
CA GLY A 54 4.70 -14.30 16.85
C GLY A 54 4.35 -14.59 15.38
N VAL A 55 4.64 -13.65 14.48
CA VAL A 55 4.50 -13.82 13.02
C VAL A 55 5.77 -14.45 12.43
N ARG A 56 5.69 -14.92 11.19
CA ARG A 56 6.84 -15.43 10.42
C ARG A 56 7.03 -14.54 9.19
N PRO A 57 7.76 -13.42 9.33
CA PRO A 57 7.86 -12.41 8.31
C PRO A 57 8.95 -12.75 7.27
N ALA A 58 8.73 -12.31 6.04
CA ALA A 58 9.73 -12.26 4.98
C ALA A 58 9.63 -10.97 4.17
N LEU A 59 10.75 -10.56 3.57
CA LEU A 59 10.76 -9.51 2.55
C LEU A 59 10.67 -10.16 1.17
N LEU A 60 9.87 -9.59 0.28
CA LEU A 60 9.82 -10.00 -1.12
C LEU A 60 10.13 -8.80 -2.01
N TYR A 61 11.33 -8.80 -2.57
CA TYR A 61 11.73 -7.83 -3.58
C TYR A 61 11.22 -8.28 -4.95
N VAL A 62 10.49 -7.40 -5.63
CA VAL A 62 9.98 -7.62 -7.00
C VAL A 62 10.63 -6.60 -7.91
N MET A 63 11.54 -7.07 -8.76
CA MET A 63 12.38 -6.20 -9.59
C MET A 63 12.17 -6.45 -11.08
N LEU A 64 12.21 -5.37 -11.84
CA LEU A 64 12.19 -5.39 -13.30
C LEU A 64 13.57 -4.95 -13.80
N THR A 65 14.51 -5.90 -13.85
CA THR A 65 15.89 -5.60 -14.25
C THR A 65 16.03 -5.64 -15.78
N PRO A 66 16.64 -4.62 -16.41
CA PRO A 66 16.99 -4.69 -17.84
C PRO A 66 17.88 -5.90 -18.10
N ARG A 67 17.61 -6.70 -19.14
CA ARG A 67 18.62 -7.67 -19.61
C ARG A 67 19.85 -6.87 -20.08
N PRO A 68 21.07 -7.27 -19.70
CA PRO A 68 22.24 -6.85 -20.44
C PRO A 68 21.99 -7.16 -21.92
N ALA A 69 22.16 -6.17 -22.81
CA ALA A 69 22.12 -6.43 -24.23
C ALA A 69 23.12 -7.56 -24.51
N ASP A 70 22.65 -8.67 -25.09
CA ASP A 70 23.55 -9.67 -25.65
C ASP A 70 24.47 -8.93 -26.60
N GLN A 71 25.74 -8.76 -26.23
CA GLN A 71 26.73 -8.04 -27.03
C GLN A 71 26.97 -8.68 -28.41
N ASN A 72 26.34 -9.83 -28.69
CA ASN A 72 26.45 -10.62 -29.91
C ASN A 72 25.18 -10.64 -30.78
N LEU A 73 24.08 -9.96 -30.41
CA LEU A 73 22.90 -9.86 -31.27
C LEU A 73 22.82 -8.44 -31.85
N SER A 74 23.05 -8.36 -33.15
CA SER A 74 22.99 -7.16 -33.99
C SER A 74 21.74 -6.32 -33.70
N ARG A 75 21.92 -4.99 -33.71
CA ARG A 75 20.95 -3.92 -33.41
C ARG A 75 19.62 -3.95 -34.19
N GLU A 76 19.37 -4.95 -35.03
CA GLU A 76 18.19 -5.07 -35.88
C GLU A 76 17.17 -6.12 -35.39
N ALA A 77 17.50 -6.96 -34.40
CA ALA A 77 16.67 -8.12 -34.06
C ALA A 77 15.74 -7.96 -32.83
N ASN A 78 15.70 -6.80 -32.19
CA ASN A 78 15.06 -6.65 -30.88
C ASN A 78 13.99 -5.55 -30.87
N THR A 79 13.12 -5.50 -31.89
CA THR A 79 11.94 -4.64 -31.89
C THR A 79 10.66 -5.49 -31.92
N GLN A 80 9.65 -5.09 -31.15
CA GLN A 80 8.31 -5.66 -31.27
C GLN A 80 7.38 -4.67 -31.97
N PRO A 81 6.50 -5.15 -32.88
CA PRO A 81 5.47 -4.32 -33.49
C PRO A 81 4.37 -4.02 -32.46
N GLU A 82 4.19 -2.75 -32.11
CA GLU A 82 3.12 -2.28 -31.25
C GLU A 82 2.09 -1.50 -32.08
N LEU A 83 0.81 -1.82 -31.93
CA LEU A 83 -0.29 -1.07 -32.55
C LEU A 83 -0.49 0.23 -31.76
N SER A 84 -0.11 1.37 -32.35
CA SER A 84 -0.38 2.71 -31.81
C SER A 84 -1.38 3.46 -32.68
N PHE A 85 -2.04 4.48 -32.14
CA PHE A 85 -2.94 5.35 -32.90
C PHE A 85 -2.23 6.66 -33.24
N ASP A 86 -2.29 7.08 -34.50
CA ASP A 86 -1.84 8.42 -34.91
C ASP A 86 -2.99 9.42 -34.71
N PRO A 87 -2.89 10.36 -33.75
CA PRO A 87 -3.96 11.30 -33.46
C PRO A 87 -4.14 12.37 -34.55
N VAL A 88 -3.17 12.53 -35.46
CA VAL A 88 -3.24 13.49 -36.57
C VAL A 88 -3.79 12.82 -37.83
N ALA A 89 -3.38 11.57 -38.09
CA ALA A 89 -3.80 10.83 -39.29
C ALA A 89 -5.04 9.95 -39.09
N GLY A 90 -5.51 9.74 -37.86
CA GLY A 90 -6.72 8.98 -37.53
C GLY A 90 -6.65 7.49 -37.91
N LYS A 91 -5.45 6.92 -38.00
CA LYS A 91 -5.22 5.52 -38.41
C LYS A 91 -4.34 4.77 -37.41
N PRO A 92 -4.54 3.45 -37.28
CA PRO A 92 -3.61 2.60 -36.55
C PRO A 92 -2.27 2.54 -37.32
N ILE A 93 -1.17 2.75 -36.61
CA ILE A 93 0.20 2.63 -37.09
C ILE A 93 0.94 1.58 -36.26
N ILE A 94 1.74 0.75 -36.90
CA ILE A 94 2.58 -0.21 -36.21
C ILE A 94 3.93 0.46 -35.93
N ARG A 95 4.24 0.72 -34.66
CA ARG A 95 5.55 1.23 -34.24
C ARG A 95 6.47 0.07 -33.89
N GLN A 96 7.72 0.15 -34.33
CA GLN A 96 8.77 -0.77 -33.85
C GLN A 96 9.40 -0.18 -32.59
N VAL A 97 9.10 -0.79 -31.44
CA VAL A 97 9.65 -0.39 -30.14
C VAL A 97 10.77 -1.36 -29.77
N PRO A 98 11.94 -0.90 -29.28
CA PRO A 98 12.97 -1.80 -28.76
C PRO A 98 12.39 -2.71 -27.68
N ALA A 99 12.47 -4.02 -27.86
CA ALA A 99 12.24 -5.02 -26.83
C ALA A 99 13.40 -4.93 -25.83
N THR A 100 13.35 -3.97 -24.91
CA THR A 100 14.17 -4.02 -23.70
C THR A 100 13.61 -5.14 -22.85
N ALA A 101 13.99 -6.37 -23.19
CA ALA A 101 13.52 -7.52 -22.48
C ALA A 101 14.06 -7.42 -21.04
N SER A 102 13.26 -6.88 -20.13
CA SER A 102 13.53 -6.92 -18.70
C SER A 102 13.04 -8.25 -18.22
N ASP A 103 13.78 -8.92 -17.33
CA ASP A 103 13.23 -10.09 -16.66
C ASP A 103 12.67 -9.68 -15.30
N LEU A 104 11.49 -10.19 -15.01
CA LEU A 104 10.96 -10.17 -13.66
C LEU A 104 11.84 -11.05 -12.76
N GLN A 105 12.37 -10.44 -11.71
CA GLN A 105 13.17 -11.10 -10.68
C GLN A 105 12.50 -10.98 -9.32
N LEU A 106 12.51 -12.09 -8.59
CA LEU A 106 11.99 -12.19 -7.23
C LEU A 106 13.15 -12.54 -6.29
N LEU A 107 13.31 -11.76 -5.23
CA LEU A 107 14.25 -12.06 -4.15
C LEU A 107 13.47 -12.13 -2.83
N LEU A 108 13.30 -13.36 -2.33
CA LEU A 108 12.68 -13.65 -1.05
C LEU A 108 13.77 -13.68 0.03
N VAL A 109 13.64 -12.82 1.04
CA VAL A 109 14.54 -12.75 2.19
C VAL A 109 13.78 -13.20 3.45
N PRO A 110 13.98 -14.44 3.89
CA PRO A 110 13.42 -14.93 5.16
C PRO A 110 14.21 -14.43 6.37
N SER A 111 13.66 -14.63 7.57
CA SER A 111 14.32 -14.30 8.84
C SER A 111 15.59 -15.13 9.15
N SER A 112 15.77 -16.27 8.48
CA SER A 112 16.95 -17.12 8.62
C SER A 112 17.23 -17.93 7.35
N GLY A 113 18.45 -18.42 7.20
CA GLY A 113 18.88 -19.15 6.00
C GLY A 113 19.27 -18.24 4.85
N ASN A 114 19.42 -18.81 3.65
CA ASN A 114 19.84 -18.07 2.47
C ASN A 114 18.66 -17.38 1.78
N PRO A 115 18.83 -16.15 1.26
CA PRO A 115 17.86 -15.54 0.35
C PRO A 115 17.60 -16.43 -0.87
N ILE A 116 16.36 -16.43 -1.33
CA ILE A 116 15.91 -17.23 -2.46
C ILE A 116 15.66 -16.32 -3.65
N PHE A 117 16.44 -16.53 -4.70
CA PHE A 117 16.32 -15.78 -5.95
C PHE A 117 15.60 -16.62 -7.01
N ARG A 118 14.59 -16.03 -7.66
CA ARG A 118 13.90 -16.61 -8.81
C ARG A 118 13.86 -15.62 -9.95
N ARG A 119 14.26 -16.07 -11.14
CA ARG A 119 14.01 -15.36 -12.40
C ARG A 119 12.74 -15.94 -13.02
N VAL A 120 11.85 -15.10 -13.50
CA VAL A 120 10.62 -15.50 -14.19
C VAL A 120 10.83 -15.26 -15.70
N PRO A 121 11.25 -16.28 -16.46
CA PRO A 121 11.64 -16.09 -17.85
C PRO A 121 10.42 -15.72 -18.72
N GLY A 122 10.66 -14.91 -19.75
CA GLY A 122 9.63 -14.55 -20.74
C GLY A 122 8.62 -13.49 -20.27
N VAL A 123 8.80 -12.94 -19.07
CA VAL A 123 7.94 -11.88 -18.51
C VAL A 123 8.66 -10.54 -18.63
N THR A 124 8.15 -9.65 -19.49
CA THR A 124 8.73 -8.32 -19.73
C THR A 124 8.20 -7.27 -18.76
N ARG A 125 8.96 -6.17 -18.61
CA ARG A 125 8.56 -4.99 -17.82
C ARG A 125 7.20 -4.46 -18.28
N GLU A 126 7.04 -4.31 -19.59
CA GLU A 126 5.82 -3.78 -20.22
C GLU A 126 4.62 -4.70 -19.96
N ALA A 127 4.81 -6.02 -20.05
CA ALA A 127 3.74 -6.99 -19.81
C ALA A 127 3.23 -6.95 -18.36
N VAL A 128 4.14 -6.89 -17.37
CA VAL A 128 3.74 -6.80 -15.96
C VAL A 128 3.03 -5.50 -15.67
N ILE A 129 3.56 -4.37 -16.18
CA ILE A 129 2.95 -3.05 -15.98
C ILE A 129 1.56 -3.00 -16.62
N GLN A 130 1.41 -3.46 -17.86
CA GLN A 130 0.14 -3.41 -18.57
C GLN A 130 -0.92 -4.29 -17.89
N LEU A 131 -0.56 -5.51 -17.51
CA LEU A 131 -1.46 -6.41 -16.82
C LEU A 131 -1.80 -5.90 -15.41
N GLY A 132 -0.84 -5.30 -14.72
CA GLY A 132 -1.08 -4.62 -13.44
C GLY A 132 -2.12 -3.51 -13.57
N LYS A 133 -1.99 -2.66 -14.60
CA LYS A 133 -2.94 -1.56 -14.87
C LYS A 133 -4.32 -2.10 -15.19
N GLU A 134 -4.40 -3.11 -16.06
CA GLU A 134 -5.65 -3.82 -16.36
C GLU A 134 -6.30 -4.35 -15.09
N PHE A 135 -5.56 -5.11 -14.28
CA PHE A 135 -6.06 -5.67 -13.04
C PHE A 135 -6.60 -4.60 -12.08
N ARG A 136 -5.84 -3.53 -11.85
CA ARG A 136 -6.31 -2.41 -11.01
C ARG A 136 -7.56 -1.77 -11.59
N ASN A 137 -7.61 -1.52 -12.89
CA ASN A 137 -8.78 -0.90 -13.54
C ASN A 137 -10.03 -1.78 -13.41
N GLU A 138 -9.91 -3.09 -13.60
CA GLU A 138 -11.03 -4.03 -13.41
C GLU A 138 -11.52 -4.04 -11.96
N VAL A 139 -10.62 -4.07 -10.98
CA VAL A 139 -11.00 -4.12 -9.56
C VAL A 139 -11.57 -2.79 -9.05
N SER A 140 -11.03 -1.66 -9.54
CA SER A 140 -11.36 -0.31 -9.05
C SER A 140 -12.57 0.33 -9.73
N ASP A 141 -13.17 -0.31 -10.74
CA ASP A 141 -14.33 0.21 -11.44
C ASP A 141 -15.63 -0.09 -10.67
N PRO A 142 -16.34 0.94 -10.14
CA PRO A 142 -17.58 0.73 -9.38
C PRO A 142 -18.71 0.12 -10.23
N SER A 143 -18.65 0.21 -11.56
CA SER A 143 -19.64 -0.43 -12.45
C SER A 143 -19.45 -1.95 -12.56
N LYS A 144 -18.28 -2.47 -12.16
CA LYS A 144 -17.89 -3.88 -12.26
C LYS A 144 -17.98 -4.65 -10.95
N ILE A 145 -18.48 -4.05 -9.87
CA ILE A 145 -18.56 -4.69 -8.54
C ILE A 145 -19.44 -5.95 -8.48
N ARG A 146 -20.16 -6.28 -9.56
CA ARG A 146 -21.00 -7.49 -9.71
C ARG A 146 -20.41 -8.51 -10.70
N THR A 147 -19.19 -8.31 -11.16
CA THR A 147 -18.49 -9.22 -12.07
C THR A 147 -17.27 -9.81 -11.39
N ASP A 148 -16.66 -10.80 -12.03
CA ASP A 148 -15.38 -11.39 -11.68
C ASP A 148 -14.33 -11.16 -12.78
N SER A 149 -14.54 -10.12 -13.62
CA SER A 149 -13.71 -9.81 -14.79
C SER A 149 -12.26 -9.49 -14.45
N TYR A 150 -11.97 -9.17 -13.19
CA TYR A 150 -10.60 -8.99 -12.68
C TYR A 150 -9.82 -10.31 -12.52
N LEU A 151 -10.50 -11.47 -12.41
CA LEU A 151 -9.87 -12.74 -12.06
C LEU A 151 -8.77 -13.18 -13.04
N PRO A 152 -8.94 -13.11 -14.38
CA PRO A 152 -7.90 -13.50 -15.32
C PRO A 152 -6.58 -12.75 -15.09
N ALA A 153 -6.66 -11.43 -14.91
CA ALA A 153 -5.49 -10.59 -14.65
C ALA A 153 -4.89 -10.87 -13.25
N ALA A 154 -5.74 -11.01 -12.23
CA ALA A 154 -5.32 -11.37 -10.86
C ALA A 154 -4.53 -12.69 -10.82
N GLN A 155 -5.01 -13.70 -11.55
CA GLN A 155 -4.40 -15.03 -11.60
C GLN A 155 -3.10 -15.02 -12.39
N GLN A 156 -3.04 -14.27 -13.49
CA GLN A 156 -1.81 -14.18 -14.27
C GLN A 156 -0.72 -13.42 -13.50
N LEU A 157 -1.06 -12.35 -12.78
CA LEU A 157 -0.12 -11.67 -11.88
C LEU A 157 0.32 -12.58 -10.74
N TYR A 158 -0.57 -13.37 -10.14
CA TYR A 158 -0.19 -14.36 -9.12
C TYR A 158 0.82 -15.37 -9.66
N ARG A 159 0.60 -15.88 -10.89
CA ARG A 159 1.52 -16.82 -11.56
C ARG A 159 2.91 -16.23 -11.77
N TRP A 160 3.01 -14.91 -11.96
CA TRP A 160 4.30 -14.24 -12.13
C TRP A 160 4.96 -13.87 -10.80
N LEU A 161 4.18 -13.36 -9.84
CA LEU A 161 4.73 -12.71 -8.65
C LEU A 161 4.86 -13.66 -7.43
N ILE A 162 4.02 -14.70 -7.34
CA ILE A 162 3.92 -15.54 -6.14
C ILE A 162 4.17 -17.02 -6.45
N ALA A 163 3.58 -17.57 -7.50
CA ALA A 163 3.71 -18.99 -7.82
C ALA A 163 5.17 -19.50 -7.88
N PRO A 164 6.17 -18.75 -8.42
CA PRO A 164 7.56 -19.20 -8.48
C PRO A 164 8.24 -19.40 -7.11
N ILE A 165 7.68 -18.81 -6.05
CA ILE A 165 8.21 -18.87 -4.68
C ILE A 165 7.23 -19.51 -3.68
N ALA A 166 6.06 -19.99 -4.13
CA ALA A 166 5.01 -20.49 -3.25
C ALA A 166 5.44 -21.70 -2.41
N ALA A 167 6.23 -22.61 -3.00
CA ALA A 167 6.78 -23.76 -2.28
C ALA A 167 7.77 -23.33 -1.19
N ASP A 168 8.56 -22.30 -1.46
CA ASP A 168 9.53 -21.74 -0.52
C ASP A 168 8.83 -21.04 0.66
N LEU A 169 7.81 -20.22 0.37
CA LEU A 169 6.96 -19.58 1.40
C LEU A 169 6.34 -20.63 2.34
N LYS A 170 5.80 -21.73 1.77
CA LYS A 170 5.21 -22.82 2.55
C LYS A 170 6.26 -23.58 3.37
N ALA A 171 7.42 -23.91 2.79
CA ALA A 171 8.49 -24.61 3.49
C ALA A 171 9.01 -23.83 4.70
N GLN A 172 9.08 -22.50 4.57
CA GLN A 172 9.49 -21.60 5.65
C GLN A 172 8.34 -21.16 6.57
N LYS A 173 7.12 -21.62 6.29
CA LYS A 173 5.89 -21.31 7.04
C LYS A 173 5.60 -19.81 7.12
N ILE A 174 6.00 -19.03 6.11
CA ILE A 174 5.79 -17.58 6.07
C ILE A 174 4.29 -17.29 6.16
N ASP A 175 3.91 -16.32 6.99
CA ASP A 175 2.53 -15.84 7.16
C ASP A 175 2.42 -14.30 7.03
N SER A 176 3.55 -13.62 6.89
CA SER A 176 3.63 -12.17 6.70
C SER A 176 4.66 -11.80 5.64
N ILE A 177 4.25 -11.05 4.61
CA ILE A 177 5.10 -10.66 3.48
C ILE A 177 5.12 -9.14 3.36
N SER A 178 6.32 -8.55 3.48
CA SER A 178 6.52 -7.15 3.11
C SER A 178 7.10 -7.07 1.71
N PHE A 179 6.34 -6.49 0.78
CA PHE A 179 6.73 -6.30 -0.61
C PHE A 179 7.60 -5.05 -0.76
N ILE A 180 8.70 -5.17 -1.50
CA ILE A 180 9.53 -4.05 -1.93
C ILE A 180 9.57 -4.13 -3.46
N MET A 181 8.81 -3.27 -4.11
CA MET A 181 8.56 -3.37 -5.56
C MET A 181 9.22 -2.24 -6.32
N ASP A 182 9.76 -2.54 -7.50
CA ASP A 182 10.22 -1.52 -8.45
C ASP A 182 9.04 -0.67 -8.96
N THR A 183 9.32 0.54 -9.43
CA THR A 183 8.31 1.33 -10.15
C THR A 183 8.10 0.75 -11.54
N PRO A 184 6.91 0.88 -12.15
CA PRO A 184 5.64 1.32 -11.58
C PRO A 184 4.78 0.10 -11.16
N LEU A 185 5.18 -0.70 -10.18
CA LEU A 185 4.41 -1.89 -9.75
C LEU A 185 3.65 -1.69 -8.44
N ARG A 186 3.81 -0.55 -7.77
CA ARG A 186 3.30 -0.34 -6.40
C ARG A 186 1.80 -0.05 -6.35
N PHE A 187 1.17 0.17 -7.49
CA PHE A 187 -0.28 0.33 -7.60
C PHE A 187 -1.06 -1.00 -7.63
N ILE A 188 -0.38 -2.16 -7.76
CA ILE A 188 -1.03 -3.46 -7.92
C ILE A 188 -1.75 -3.82 -6.61
N PRO A 189 -3.06 -4.17 -6.63
CA PRO A 189 -3.76 -4.63 -5.44
C PRO A 189 -3.35 -6.04 -5.04
N LEU A 190 -2.18 -6.16 -4.39
CA LEU A 190 -1.55 -7.43 -4.02
C LEU A 190 -2.50 -8.34 -3.22
N ALA A 191 -3.35 -7.76 -2.36
CA ALA A 191 -4.33 -8.50 -1.56
C ALA A 191 -5.29 -9.33 -2.42
N ALA A 192 -5.64 -8.83 -3.60
CA ALA A 192 -6.59 -9.44 -4.53
C ALA A 192 -5.92 -10.31 -5.62
N LEU A 193 -4.60 -10.53 -5.57
CA LEU A 193 -3.98 -11.58 -6.38
C LEU A 193 -4.63 -12.92 -6.02
N HIS A 194 -4.85 -13.78 -7.01
CA HIS A 194 -5.67 -14.99 -6.85
C HIS A 194 -4.96 -16.23 -7.40
N ASP A 195 -4.90 -17.31 -6.64
CA ASP A 195 -4.17 -18.52 -7.05
C ASP A 195 -5.00 -19.50 -7.90
N GLY A 196 -6.25 -19.14 -8.17
CA GLY A 196 -7.26 -19.98 -8.82
C GLY A 196 -8.25 -20.62 -7.85
N LYS A 197 -7.99 -20.53 -6.53
CA LYS A 197 -8.85 -21.04 -5.46
C LYS A 197 -9.19 -19.96 -4.42
N GLN A 198 -8.22 -19.15 -4.04
CA GLN A 198 -8.35 -18.16 -2.97
C GLN A 198 -7.46 -16.93 -3.23
N PHE A 199 -7.77 -15.83 -2.57
CA PHE A 199 -6.99 -14.60 -2.65
C PHE A 199 -5.70 -14.69 -1.82
N LEU A 200 -4.68 -13.90 -2.20
CA LEU A 200 -3.40 -13.85 -1.50
C LEU A 200 -3.58 -13.37 -0.06
N VAL A 201 -4.49 -12.42 0.18
CA VAL A 201 -4.85 -11.95 1.52
C VAL A 201 -5.39 -13.07 2.41
N GLU A 202 -5.98 -14.12 1.85
CA GLU A 202 -6.44 -15.26 2.67
C GLU A 202 -5.27 -16.12 3.15
N GLN A 203 -4.11 -16.03 2.52
CA GLN A 203 -2.91 -16.82 2.83
C GLN A 203 -1.90 -16.06 3.70
N TYR A 204 -1.67 -14.78 3.44
CA TYR A 204 -0.61 -14.00 4.08
C TYR A 204 -1.10 -12.62 4.49
N SER A 205 -0.66 -12.13 5.65
CA SER A 205 -0.68 -10.70 5.94
C SER A 205 0.35 -10.00 5.03
N ILE A 206 -0.03 -8.90 4.41
CA ILE A 206 0.82 -8.24 3.42
C ILE A 206 0.97 -6.74 3.69
N GLY A 207 2.11 -6.19 3.31
CA GLY A 207 2.34 -4.75 3.25
C GLY A 207 3.30 -4.39 2.13
N LEU A 208 3.38 -3.10 1.85
CA LEU A 208 4.31 -2.48 0.91
C LEU A 208 5.33 -1.67 1.70
N MET A 209 6.61 -1.81 1.37
CA MET A 209 7.68 -1.04 1.98
C MET A 209 8.43 -0.30 0.89
N PRO A 210 8.70 1.02 1.07
CA PRO A 210 9.46 1.77 0.08
C PRO A 210 10.87 1.18 -0.08
N SER A 211 11.60 1.05 1.02
CA SER A 211 12.88 0.36 1.12
C SER A 211 13.10 -0.05 2.57
N LEU A 212 13.93 -1.07 2.80
CA LEU A 212 14.28 -1.50 4.14
C LEU A 212 15.10 -0.43 4.89
N SER A 213 16.01 0.23 4.19
CA SER A 213 16.93 1.25 4.72
C SER A 213 16.23 2.55 5.08
N LEU A 214 15.03 2.79 4.56
CA LEU A 214 14.20 3.96 4.87
C LEU A 214 13.11 3.68 5.91
N THR A 215 12.96 2.43 6.36
CA THR A 215 11.85 2.02 7.20
C THR A 215 12.32 1.67 8.61
N ASP A 216 11.66 2.25 9.62
CA ASP A 216 11.86 1.86 11.00
C ASP A 216 11.10 0.57 11.32
N LEU A 217 11.85 -0.52 11.52
CA LEU A 217 11.31 -1.86 11.77
C LEU A 217 11.15 -2.19 13.25
N ARG A 218 11.43 -1.25 14.15
CA ARG A 218 11.30 -1.50 15.59
C ARG A 218 9.82 -1.74 15.92
N TYR A 219 9.54 -2.97 16.36
CA TYR A 219 8.20 -3.38 16.75
C TYR A 219 7.63 -2.50 17.87
N SER A 220 6.35 -2.19 17.77
CA SER A 220 5.59 -1.50 18.79
C SER A 220 4.21 -2.14 18.92
N ASN A 221 3.72 -2.27 20.15
CA ASN A 221 2.36 -2.73 20.39
C ASN A 221 1.40 -1.54 20.43
N LEU A 222 0.40 -1.54 19.55
CA LEU A 222 -0.55 -0.42 19.42
C LEU A 222 -1.71 -0.44 20.42
N ARG A 223 -1.89 -1.48 21.23
CA ARG A 223 -3.02 -1.56 22.19
C ARG A 223 -3.01 -0.44 23.24
N ALA A 224 -1.87 0.18 23.52
CA ALA A 224 -1.81 1.33 24.43
C ALA A 224 -1.77 2.68 23.70
N ALA A 225 -1.84 2.66 22.36
CA ALA A 225 -1.72 3.88 21.57
C ALA A 225 -2.97 4.74 21.70
N LYS A 226 -2.76 6.05 21.93
CA LYS A 226 -3.82 7.05 21.74
C LYS A 226 -4.02 7.33 20.25
N VAL A 227 -5.28 7.54 19.87
CA VAL A 227 -5.71 7.86 18.51
C VAL A 227 -6.03 9.35 18.42
N LEU A 228 -5.47 10.05 17.43
CA LEU A 228 -5.99 11.35 16.99
C LEU A 228 -6.87 11.11 15.77
N GLY A 229 -8.19 11.17 15.95
CA GLY A 229 -9.14 11.08 14.84
C GLY A 229 -9.48 12.46 14.32
N ALA A 230 -9.23 12.73 13.04
CA ALA A 230 -9.49 14.03 12.44
C ALA A 230 -10.14 13.88 11.06
N GLY A 231 -11.11 14.73 10.74
CA GLY A 231 -11.84 14.61 9.49
C GLY A 231 -12.91 15.68 9.32
N ALA A 232 -13.37 15.84 8.09
CA ALA A 232 -14.44 16.79 7.75
C ALA A 232 -15.33 16.22 6.66
N SER A 233 -16.63 16.51 6.76
CA SER A 233 -17.62 16.10 5.78
C SER A 233 -17.76 17.14 4.66
N THR A 234 -17.33 18.38 4.94
CA THR A 234 -17.36 19.53 4.02
C THR A 234 -16.02 20.25 4.03
N PHE A 235 -15.67 20.83 2.90
CA PHE A 235 -14.38 21.49 2.67
C PHE A 235 -14.60 22.88 2.11
N THR A 236 -13.68 23.81 2.41
CA THR A 236 -13.69 25.16 1.82
C THR A 236 -13.38 25.14 0.32
N ASP A 237 -12.63 24.14 -0.17
CA ASP A 237 -12.40 23.93 -1.60
C ASP A 237 -13.67 23.37 -2.25
N PRO A 238 -14.35 24.14 -3.13
CA PRO A 238 -15.61 23.72 -3.74
C PRO A 238 -15.43 22.56 -4.74
N ASN A 239 -14.20 22.19 -5.10
CA ASN A 239 -13.93 21.05 -5.98
C ASN A 239 -13.93 19.71 -5.23
N GLN A 240 -13.99 19.73 -3.90
CA GLN A 240 -14.00 18.50 -3.10
C GLN A 240 -15.42 18.02 -2.86
N ASN A 241 -15.65 16.75 -3.14
CA ASN A 241 -16.92 16.10 -2.83
C ASN A 241 -17.08 15.97 -1.30
N ARG A 242 -18.32 15.96 -0.84
CA ARG A 242 -18.63 15.70 0.57
C ARG A 242 -18.24 14.26 0.95
N LEU A 243 -17.84 14.07 2.20
CA LEU A 243 -17.60 12.77 2.83
C LEU A 243 -18.50 12.58 4.05
N PRO A 244 -19.81 12.29 3.86
CA PRO A 244 -20.77 12.17 4.96
C PRO A 244 -20.37 11.17 6.06
N ALA A 245 -19.62 10.11 5.73
CA ALA A 245 -19.17 9.12 6.72
C ALA A 245 -18.02 9.60 7.61
N ALA A 246 -17.31 10.68 7.27
CA ALA A 246 -16.06 11.04 7.94
C ALA A 246 -16.22 11.21 9.46
N GLN A 247 -17.30 11.89 9.90
CA GLN A 247 -17.58 12.05 11.33
C GLN A 247 -17.97 10.72 12.00
N GLU A 248 -18.86 9.95 11.37
CA GLU A 248 -19.36 8.69 11.93
C GLU A 248 -18.28 7.59 11.95
N GLU A 249 -17.35 7.61 11.00
CA GLU A 249 -16.16 6.75 10.98
C GLU A 249 -15.29 7.00 12.22
N ILE A 250 -14.94 8.27 12.50
CA ILE A 250 -14.16 8.65 13.67
C ILE A 250 -14.92 8.36 14.97
N ALA A 251 -16.23 8.62 14.99
CA ALA A 251 -17.09 8.33 16.14
C ALA A 251 -17.12 6.83 16.43
N THR A 252 -17.24 6.00 15.40
CA THR A 252 -17.24 4.53 15.48
C THR A 252 -15.93 4.01 16.04
N ILE A 253 -14.79 4.47 15.51
CA ILE A 253 -13.45 4.07 15.98
C ILE A 253 -13.27 4.37 17.48
N LEU A 254 -13.70 5.54 17.93
CA LEU A 254 -13.55 6.02 19.31
C LEU A 254 -14.75 5.71 20.21
N SER A 255 -15.72 4.91 19.75
CA SER A 255 -16.87 4.48 20.55
C SER A 255 -16.50 3.34 21.51
N ALA A 256 -15.59 2.45 21.08
CA ALA A 256 -15.05 1.36 21.88
C ALA A 256 -13.99 1.86 22.86
N LYS A 257 -14.40 2.65 23.86
CA LYS A 257 -13.51 3.32 24.83
C LYS A 257 -12.58 2.37 25.59
N ASP A 258 -13.03 1.13 25.75
CA ASP A 258 -12.27 0.04 26.40
C ASP A 258 -11.07 -0.41 25.55
N ARG A 259 -11.04 -0.03 24.27
CA ARG A 259 -10.00 -0.34 23.29
C ARG A 259 -9.24 0.91 22.89
N TRP A 260 -9.93 1.92 22.35
CA TRP A 260 -9.29 3.11 21.77
C TRP A 260 -9.67 4.37 22.53
N GLN A 261 -8.65 5.06 23.05
CA GLN A 261 -8.76 6.39 23.66
C GLN A 261 -8.14 7.43 22.74
N GLY A 262 -8.69 8.64 22.71
CA GLY A 262 -8.22 9.62 21.73
C GLY A 262 -8.91 10.98 21.77
N THR A 263 -8.39 11.86 20.91
CA THR A 263 -8.96 13.19 20.64
C THR A 263 -9.64 13.19 19.28
N ARG A 264 -10.68 14.03 19.11
CA ARG A 264 -11.39 14.25 17.84
C ARG A 264 -11.20 15.69 17.35
N LEU A 265 -10.79 15.87 16.10
CA LEU A 265 -10.77 17.15 15.39
C LEU A 265 -11.72 17.06 14.19
N LEU A 266 -12.95 17.54 14.35
CA LEU A 266 -14.01 17.41 13.35
C LEU A 266 -14.32 18.74 12.67
N GLU A 267 -14.69 18.68 11.40
CA GLU A 267 -15.20 19.81 10.61
C GLU A 267 -14.26 21.02 10.69
N GLN A 268 -14.72 22.20 11.11
CA GLN A 268 -13.90 23.42 11.15
C GLN A 268 -12.75 23.36 12.16
N ARG A 269 -12.71 22.33 13.03
CA ARG A 269 -11.56 22.08 13.91
C ARG A 269 -10.48 21.24 13.24
N PHE A 270 -10.76 20.60 12.10
CA PHE A 270 -9.79 19.83 11.34
C PHE A 270 -8.89 20.75 10.50
N THR A 271 -8.00 21.46 11.19
CA THR A 271 -7.06 22.43 10.62
C THR A 271 -5.63 22.03 10.95
N ARG A 272 -4.67 22.54 10.19
CA ARG A 272 -3.25 22.29 10.41
C ARG A 272 -2.78 22.75 11.79
N SER A 273 -3.23 23.94 12.22
CA SER A 273 -2.86 24.50 13.53
C SER A 273 -3.33 23.61 14.68
N ASN A 274 -4.53 23.05 14.59
CA ASN A 274 -5.05 22.14 15.61
C ASN A 274 -4.36 20.78 15.59
N LEU A 275 -4.02 20.24 14.41
CA LEU A 275 -3.21 19.02 14.31
C LEU A 275 -1.85 19.18 15.01
N VAL A 276 -1.18 20.31 14.79
CA VAL A 276 0.09 20.64 15.45
C VAL A 276 -0.10 20.83 16.96
N ALA A 277 -1.13 21.56 17.38
CA ALA A 277 -1.40 21.83 18.78
C ALA A 277 -1.70 20.55 19.58
N GLU A 278 -2.55 19.67 19.05
CA GLU A 278 -2.84 18.37 19.68
C GLU A 278 -1.57 17.51 19.77
N ARG A 279 -0.75 17.51 18.71
CA ARG A 279 0.51 16.77 18.69
C ARG A 279 1.51 17.27 19.73
N GLN A 280 1.58 18.58 19.96
CA GLN A 280 2.44 19.18 20.97
C GLN A 280 1.94 18.91 22.40
N ALA A 281 0.61 18.86 22.58
CA ALA A 281 0.01 18.61 23.89
C ALA A 281 0.25 17.18 24.40
N GLN A 282 0.19 16.18 23.51
CA GLN A 282 0.50 14.79 23.85
C GLN A 282 0.86 13.94 22.63
N PRO A 283 1.67 12.88 22.80
CA PRO A 283 1.95 11.95 21.71
C PRO A 283 0.71 11.09 21.38
N PHE A 284 0.48 10.90 20.08
CA PHE A 284 -0.46 9.94 19.53
C PHE A 284 0.32 8.85 18.79
N GLY A 285 0.01 7.58 19.09
CA GLY A 285 0.61 6.45 18.36
C GLY A 285 -0.10 6.21 17.02
N ILE A 286 -1.37 6.61 16.92
CA ILE A 286 -2.17 6.48 15.70
C ILE A 286 -2.77 7.83 15.35
N ILE A 287 -2.66 8.23 14.09
CA ILE A 287 -3.34 9.40 13.54
C ILE A 287 -4.27 8.90 12.43
N HIS A 288 -5.56 9.19 12.53
CA HIS A 288 -6.55 8.77 11.56
C HIS A 288 -7.17 9.99 10.91
N LEU A 289 -7.03 10.10 9.59
CA LEU A 289 -7.51 11.19 8.77
C LEU A 289 -8.64 10.71 7.85
N ALA A 290 -9.87 11.08 8.18
CA ALA A 290 -11.06 10.85 7.37
C ALA A 290 -11.31 12.05 6.46
N THR A 291 -10.54 12.10 5.36
CA THR A 291 -10.54 13.20 4.40
C THR A 291 -9.92 12.79 3.07
N HIS A 292 -10.13 13.58 2.02
CA HIS A 292 -9.49 13.43 0.72
C HIS A 292 -7.97 13.58 0.81
N GLY A 293 -7.24 12.72 0.10
CA GLY A 293 -5.84 12.90 -0.20
C GLY A 293 -5.52 12.50 -1.64
N GLU A 294 -4.59 13.19 -2.26
CA GLU A 294 -4.25 13.00 -3.67
C GLU A 294 -2.73 12.89 -3.84
N PHE A 295 -2.29 11.74 -4.33
CA PHE A 295 -0.91 11.51 -4.77
C PHE A 295 -0.86 11.62 -6.29
N VAL A 296 -0.28 12.70 -6.77
CA VAL A 296 -0.26 13.08 -8.20
C VAL A 296 1.17 13.09 -8.74
N PRO A 297 1.34 12.98 -10.08
CA PRO A 297 2.65 13.08 -10.72
C PRO A 297 3.40 14.38 -10.42
N GLY A 298 4.73 14.34 -10.45
CA GLY A 298 5.59 15.50 -10.32
C GLY A 298 6.14 15.71 -8.91
N LYS A 299 6.24 16.98 -8.48
CA LYS A 299 6.85 17.35 -7.19
C LYS A 299 5.95 16.96 -6.02
N LEU A 300 6.55 16.71 -4.86
CA LEU A 300 5.81 16.47 -3.62
C LEU A 300 4.80 17.59 -3.28
N SER A 301 5.09 18.84 -3.65
CA SER A 301 4.19 19.99 -3.43
C SER A 301 2.87 19.90 -4.20
N GLU A 302 2.79 19.07 -5.25
CA GLU A 302 1.57 18.86 -6.03
C GLU A 302 0.60 17.92 -5.31
N SER A 303 1.15 16.94 -4.58
CA SER A 303 0.37 16.00 -3.77
C SER A 303 -0.08 16.65 -2.45
N TYR A 304 -1.25 16.27 -1.95
CA TYR A 304 -1.82 16.90 -0.76
C TYR A 304 -2.76 16.01 0.04
N ILE A 305 -2.96 16.37 1.31
CA ILE A 305 -4.09 15.96 2.14
C ILE A 305 -5.02 17.17 2.27
N GLN A 306 -6.30 16.99 2.01
CA GLN A 306 -7.31 18.02 2.17
C GLN A 306 -7.64 18.17 3.67
N LEU A 307 -7.41 19.35 4.23
CA LEU A 307 -7.94 19.74 5.54
C LEU A 307 -9.27 20.47 5.34
N ALA A 308 -9.98 20.80 6.42
CA ALA A 308 -11.26 21.50 6.29
C ALA A 308 -11.13 22.86 5.58
N ASP A 309 -10.00 23.54 5.80
CA ASP A 309 -9.74 24.93 5.37
C ASP A 309 -8.68 25.07 4.27
N GLU A 310 -7.76 24.10 4.11
CA GLU A 310 -6.65 24.19 3.15
C GLU A 310 -6.20 22.84 2.58
N LYS A 311 -5.32 22.87 1.57
CA LYS A 311 -4.59 21.70 1.07
C LYS A 311 -3.23 21.63 1.76
N LEU A 312 -3.06 20.68 2.67
CA LEU A 312 -1.77 20.39 3.28
C LEU A 312 -0.89 19.62 2.31
N ARG A 313 0.14 20.27 1.79
CA ARG A 313 1.04 19.67 0.78
C ARG A 313 2.01 18.68 1.41
N LEU A 314 2.44 17.66 0.66
CA LEU A 314 3.32 16.60 1.18
C LEU A 314 4.72 17.11 1.55
N ASP A 315 5.22 18.16 0.92
CA ASP A 315 6.46 18.84 1.32
C ASP A 315 6.34 19.58 2.67
N GLN A 316 5.11 19.90 3.09
CA GLN A 316 4.80 20.53 4.37
C GLN A 316 4.52 19.54 5.51
N ILE A 317 4.38 18.24 5.23
CA ILE A 317 3.90 17.25 6.21
C ILE A 317 4.80 17.14 7.45
N ARG A 318 6.10 17.37 7.30
CA ARG A 318 7.08 17.40 8.40
C ARG A 318 6.74 18.42 9.48
N GLN A 319 6.02 19.47 9.12
CA GLN A 319 5.60 20.53 10.04
C GLN A 319 4.54 20.05 11.04
N LEU A 320 3.97 18.86 10.83
CA LEU A 320 3.05 18.23 11.78
C LEU A 320 3.75 17.48 12.92
N ASN A 321 5.09 17.36 12.91
CA ASN A 321 5.89 16.72 13.96
C ASN A 321 5.45 15.27 14.30
N TRP A 322 5.09 14.49 13.29
CA TRP A 322 4.74 13.07 13.45
C TRP A 322 5.97 12.16 13.61
N ASN A 323 7.18 12.71 13.57
CA ASN A 323 8.44 12.00 13.71
C ASN A 323 9.00 11.98 15.15
N ASP A 324 8.42 12.72 16.09
CA ASP A 324 8.95 12.84 17.46
C ASP A 324 7.86 12.84 18.56
N PRO A 325 7.69 11.73 19.32
CA PRO A 325 8.12 10.39 18.93
C PRO A 325 7.45 9.93 17.62
N PRO A 326 8.03 9.03 16.82
CA PRO A 326 7.41 8.59 15.58
C PRO A 326 5.97 8.08 15.77
N VAL A 327 5.04 8.58 14.96
CA VAL A 327 3.68 8.04 14.86
C VAL A 327 3.80 6.63 14.31
N GLU A 328 3.18 5.68 14.98
CA GLU A 328 3.30 4.28 14.58
C GLU A 328 2.44 3.99 13.36
N LEU A 329 1.26 4.60 13.25
CA LEU A 329 0.36 4.42 12.11
C LEU A 329 -0.38 5.71 11.76
N VAL A 330 -0.22 6.17 10.53
CA VAL A 330 -1.12 7.17 9.93
C VAL A 330 -2.14 6.45 9.06
N VAL A 331 -3.43 6.67 9.28
CA VAL A 331 -4.50 6.15 8.42
C VAL A 331 -5.01 7.30 7.58
N LEU A 332 -4.92 7.17 6.25
CA LEU A 332 -5.53 8.09 5.30
C LEU A 332 -6.75 7.37 4.70
N SER A 333 -7.93 7.59 5.26
CA SER A 333 -9.08 6.74 4.94
C SER A 333 -9.72 7.07 3.59
N ALA A 334 -9.62 8.30 3.08
CA ALA A 334 -10.06 8.63 1.73
C ALA A 334 -8.92 9.19 0.89
N CYS A 335 -8.06 8.33 0.35
CA CYS A 335 -6.99 8.74 -0.57
C CYS A 335 -7.17 8.19 -1.98
N ARG A 336 -6.54 8.85 -2.95
CA ARG A 336 -6.32 8.27 -4.27
C ARG A 336 -4.91 8.53 -4.74
N MET A 337 -4.38 7.54 -5.45
CA MET A 337 -3.10 7.61 -6.13
C MET A 337 -3.32 7.59 -7.64
N ALA A 338 -2.60 8.44 -8.36
CA ALA A 338 -2.55 8.41 -9.81
C ALA A 338 -1.82 7.15 -10.32
N VAL A 339 -2.42 6.45 -11.28
CA VAL A 339 -1.91 5.16 -11.78
C VAL A 339 -0.83 5.33 -12.81
N GLY A 340 0.18 4.45 -12.76
CA GLY A 340 1.13 4.30 -13.86
C GLY A 340 2.07 5.49 -14.02
N ASN A 341 2.21 6.28 -12.96
CA ASN A 341 3.16 7.37 -12.87
C ASN A 341 4.10 7.12 -11.69
N GLU A 342 5.40 7.12 -11.99
CA GLU A 342 6.43 6.74 -11.01
C GLU A 342 6.52 7.73 -9.85
N ASP A 343 6.34 9.03 -10.11
CA ASP A 343 6.36 10.07 -9.06
C ASP A 343 5.19 9.90 -8.09
N ALA A 344 3.99 9.64 -8.61
CA ALA A 344 2.82 9.39 -7.76
C ALA A 344 3.02 8.15 -6.87
N GLU A 345 3.63 7.09 -7.40
CA GLU A 345 3.96 5.88 -6.65
C GLU A 345 5.05 6.12 -5.60
N LEU A 346 6.06 6.93 -5.92
CA LEU A 346 7.12 7.31 -4.98
C LEU A 346 6.57 8.19 -3.86
N GLY A 347 5.67 9.14 -4.18
CA GLY A 347 4.96 9.94 -3.19
C GLY A 347 4.08 9.10 -2.27
N PHE A 348 3.32 8.15 -2.82
CA PHE A 348 2.46 7.23 -2.08
C PHE A 348 3.27 6.28 -1.18
N ALA A 349 4.20 5.52 -1.77
CA ALA A 349 5.01 4.55 -1.04
C ALA A 349 6.01 5.22 -0.07
N GLY A 350 6.39 6.46 -0.36
CA GLY A 350 7.29 7.28 0.46
C GLY A 350 6.57 8.15 1.49
N PHE A 351 5.23 8.14 1.54
CA PHE A 351 4.47 9.02 2.43
C PHE A 351 4.84 8.83 3.89
N ALA A 352 4.86 7.59 4.39
CA ALA A 352 5.21 7.29 5.77
C ALA A 352 6.62 7.83 6.11
N VAL A 353 7.59 7.61 5.19
CA VAL A 353 8.96 8.13 5.32
C VAL A 353 8.95 9.65 5.39
N LYS A 354 8.29 10.35 4.46
CA LYS A 354 8.23 11.82 4.41
C LYS A 354 7.43 12.45 5.56
N ALA A 355 6.46 11.73 6.11
CA ALA A 355 5.72 12.12 7.31
C ALA A 355 6.51 11.83 8.59
N GLY A 356 7.36 10.79 8.57
CA GLY A 356 8.19 10.37 9.70
C GLY A 356 7.42 9.45 10.63
N ALA A 357 6.32 8.91 10.13
CA ALA A 357 5.60 7.82 10.73
C ALA A 357 6.28 6.50 10.35
N LYS A 358 6.12 5.47 11.18
CA LYS A 358 6.63 4.14 10.83
C LYS A 358 5.84 3.48 9.70
N SER A 359 4.54 3.79 9.64
CA SER A 359 3.63 3.18 8.67
C SER A 359 2.50 4.14 8.32
N ALA A 360 1.94 3.94 7.13
CA ALA A 360 0.68 4.54 6.71
C ALA A 360 -0.27 3.48 6.14
N LEU A 361 -1.56 3.57 6.43
CA LEU A 361 -2.62 2.83 5.73
C LEU A 361 -3.25 3.80 4.75
N ALA A 362 -3.23 3.48 3.45
CA ALA A 362 -3.77 4.35 2.42
C ALA A 362 -4.37 3.54 1.26
N SER A 363 -5.31 4.16 0.54
CA SER A 363 -6.00 3.55 -0.59
C SER A 363 -5.28 3.76 -1.93
N LEU A 364 -5.29 2.71 -2.75
CA LEU A 364 -4.69 2.63 -4.08
C LEU A 364 -5.54 3.32 -5.16
N TRP A 365 -6.85 3.51 -4.94
CA TRP A 365 -7.81 4.16 -5.83
C TRP A 365 -8.88 4.94 -5.06
N ASN A 366 -9.75 5.64 -5.80
CA ASN A 366 -10.90 6.33 -5.23
C ASN A 366 -11.92 5.33 -4.68
N VAL A 367 -12.10 5.33 -3.36
CA VAL A 367 -12.95 4.41 -2.63
C VAL A 367 -14.34 5.00 -2.36
N SER A 368 -15.35 4.15 -2.23
CA SER A 368 -16.68 4.56 -1.76
C SER A 368 -16.62 4.92 -0.27
N ASP A 369 -17.32 5.99 0.12
CA ASP A 369 -17.38 6.47 1.51
C ASP A 369 -17.88 5.36 2.46
N GLU A 370 -18.94 4.66 2.07
CA GLU A 370 -19.56 3.62 2.89
C GLU A 370 -18.70 2.36 3.03
N GLY A 371 -18.00 1.96 1.96
CA GLY A 371 -17.08 0.82 1.98
C GLY A 371 -15.84 1.11 2.83
N THR A 372 -15.37 2.35 2.79
CA THR A 372 -14.25 2.83 3.62
C THR A 372 -14.61 2.80 5.09
N MET A 373 -15.75 3.40 5.47
CA MET A 373 -16.22 3.39 6.85
C MET A 373 -16.34 1.95 7.38
N ALA A 374 -16.90 1.04 6.57
CA ALA A 374 -17.02 -0.37 6.94
C ALA A 374 -15.66 -1.05 7.16
N LEU A 375 -14.71 -0.85 6.25
CA LEU A 375 -13.36 -1.41 6.38
C LEU A 375 -12.61 -0.80 7.57
N MET A 376 -12.71 0.51 7.81
CA MET A 376 -12.01 1.17 8.91
C MET A 376 -12.57 0.76 10.27
N ALA A 377 -13.89 0.66 10.41
CA ALA A 377 -14.52 0.14 11.62
C ALA A 377 -14.02 -1.27 11.96
N GLU A 378 -13.99 -2.16 10.96
CA GLU A 378 -13.49 -3.52 11.14
C GLU A 378 -11.97 -3.55 11.36
N PHE A 379 -11.19 -2.71 10.67
CA PHE A 379 -9.74 -2.61 10.83
C PHE A 379 -9.35 -2.24 12.26
N TYR A 380 -9.97 -1.20 12.84
CA TYR A 380 -9.70 -0.82 14.23
C TYR A 380 -10.12 -1.88 15.24
N GLN A 381 -11.16 -2.65 14.91
CA GLN A 381 -11.53 -3.80 15.71
C GLN A 381 -10.45 -4.88 15.67
N GLN A 382 -9.99 -5.24 14.47
CA GLN A 382 -8.96 -6.25 14.31
C GLN A 382 -7.59 -5.78 14.82
N LEU A 383 -7.29 -4.48 14.74
CA LEU A 383 -6.04 -3.89 15.21
C LEU A 383 -5.83 -4.04 16.72
N TRP A 384 -6.91 -4.05 17.49
CA TRP A 384 -6.85 -4.33 18.92
C TRP A 384 -6.39 -5.78 19.21
N HIS A 385 -6.79 -6.72 18.36
CA HIS A 385 -6.59 -8.16 18.58
C HIS A 385 -5.35 -8.71 17.86
N ALA A 386 -5.04 -8.20 16.67
CA ALA A 386 -3.95 -8.66 15.85
C ALA A 386 -2.58 -8.29 16.47
N PRO A 387 -1.55 -9.11 16.23
CA PRO A 387 -0.21 -8.83 16.74
C PRO A 387 0.52 -7.71 15.95
N VAL A 388 0.12 -7.50 14.69
CA VAL A 388 0.75 -6.57 13.74
C VAL A 388 -0.29 -5.87 12.85
N LYS A 389 0.09 -4.72 12.28
CA LYS A 389 -0.80 -3.85 11.47
C LYS A 389 -1.31 -4.55 10.22
N ALA A 390 -0.44 -5.26 9.49
CA ALA A 390 -0.82 -5.97 8.27
C ALA A 390 -1.78 -7.15 8.52
N GLU A 391 -1.67 -7.82 9.67
CA GLU A 391 -2.61 -8.89 10.05
C GLU A 391 -3.96 -8.31 10.46
N ALA A 392 -4.00 -7.14 11.10
CA ALA A 392 -5.25 -6.42 11.36
C ALA A 392 -5.98 -6.07 10.05
N LEU A 393 -5.26 -5.52 9.07
CA LEU A 393 -5.81 -5.21 7.76
C LEU A 393 -6.31 -6.47 7.05
N ARG A 394 -5.49 -7.53 7.02
CA ARG A 394 -5.87 -8.83 6.44
C ARG A 394 -7.17 -9.36 7.03
N ARG A 395 -7.33 -9.36 8.36
CA ARG A 395 -8.55 -9.85 9.01
C ARG A 395 -9.77 -9.02 8.64
N ALA A 396 -9.63 -7.71 8.55
CA ALA A 396 -10.71 -6.83 8.10
C ALA A 396 -11.09 -7.11 6.64
N GLN A 397 -10.09 -7.26 5.76
CA GLN A 397 -10.30 -7.60 4.36
C GLN A 397 -11.03 -8.94 4.19
N ILE A 398 -10.62 -9.96 4.94
CA ILE A 398 -11.28 -11.28 4.96
C ILE A 398 -12.71 -11.16 5.50
N ALA A 399 -12.96 -10.34 6.52
CA ALA A 399 -14.30 -10.16 7.07
C ALA A 399 -15.26 -9.53 6.05
N LEU A 400 -14.81 -8.55 5.27
CA LEU A 400 -15.58 -7.98 4.15
C LEU A 400 -15.79 -9.03 3.05
N LEU A 401 -14.72 -9.72 2.62
CA LEU A 401 -14.76 -10.79 1.61
C LEU A 401 -15.80 -11.88 1.96
N GLN A 402 -15.89 -12.25 3.24
CA GLN A 402 -16.81 -13.28 3.74
C GLN A 402 -18.23 -12.77 4.03
N GLY A 403 -18.52 -11.48 3.79
CA GLY A 403 -19.84 -10.88 4.06
C GLY A 403 -20.16 -10.78 5.55
N LYS A 404 -19.15 -10.78 6.42
CA LYS A 404 -19.31 -10.55 7.87
C LYS A 404 -19.46 -9.07 8.20
N VAL A 405 -18.97 -8.21 7.32
CA VAL A 405 -19.15 -6.76 7.38
C VAL A 405 -20.09 -6.35 6.25
N THR A 406 -21.25 -5.79 6.60
CA THR A 406 -22.29 -5.44 5.63
C THR A 406 -23.02 -4.15 6.01
N LEU A 407 -23.65 -3.51 5.03
CA LEU A 407 -24.55 -2.39 5.26
C LEU A 407 -25.98 -2.90 5.12
N ARG A 408 -26.79 -2.79 6.17
CA ARG A 408 -28.19 -3.27 6.18
C ARG A 408 -29.08 -2.31 6.94
N GLN A 409 -30.18 -1.91 6.30
CA GLN A 409 -31.23 -1.07 6.93
C GLN A 409 -30.68 0.21 7.60
N GLY A 410 -29.76 0.91 6.92
CA GLY A 410 -29.16 2.13 7.45
C GLY A 410 -28.15 1.91 8.58
N LYS A 411 -27.67 0.68 8.77
CA LYS A 411 -26.68 0.32 9.79
C LYS A 411 -25.48 -0.39 9.17
N LEU A 412 -24.31 -0.11 9.71
CA LEU A 412 -23.09 -0.89 9.50
C LEU A 412 -23.10 -2.04 10.51
N ILE A 413 -23.02 -3.27 9.99
CA ILE A 413 -22.82 -4.48 10.79
C ILE A 413 -21.36 -4.87 10.65
N SER A 414 -20.63 -4.98 11.76
CA SER A 414 -19.22 -5.36 11.82
C SER A 414 -18.97 -6.29 13.03
N SER A 415 -17.75 -6.82 13.16
CA SER A 415 -17.42 -7.75 14.25
C SER A 415 -17.51 -7.13 15.65
N ASN A 416 -17.45 -5.80 15.75
CA ASN A 416 -17.54 -5.05 17.02
C ASN A 416 -18.95 -4.53 17.34
N GLY A 417 -19.96 -4.78 16.51
CA GLY A 417 -21.33 -4.39 16.80
C GLY A 417 -22.07 -3.83 15.59
N THR A 418 -23.05 -2.99 15.86
CA THR A 418 -23.89 -2.37 14.85
C THR A 418 -23.89 -0.86 15.06
N PHE A 419 -23.53 -0.12 14.01
CA PHE A 419 -23.35 1.33 14.04
C PHE A 419 -24.34 1.99 13.08
N ASP A 420 -24.83 3.16 13.45
CA ASP A 420 -25.71 3.92 12.58
C ASP A 420 -24.91 4.52 11.42
N LEU A 421 -25.50 4.48 10.21
CA LEU A 421 -24.94 5.19 9.06
C LEU A 421 -25.44 6.64 9.07
N PRO A 422 -24.64 7.58 8.55
CA PRO A 422 -25.12 8.94 8.34
C PRO A 422 -26.33 8.94 7.38
N PRO A 423 -27.28 9.89 7.52
CA PRO A 423 -28.52 9.92 6.76
C PRO A 423 -28.33 9.77 5.25
N GLU A 424 -27.29 10.41 4.68
CA GLU A 424 -26.95 10.32 3.26
C GLU A 424 -26.65 8.89 2.80
N LEU A 425 -26.07 8.06 3.66
CA LEU A 425 -25.71 6.67 3.35
C LEU A 425 -26.85 5.69 3.66
N THR A 426 -27.81 6.05 4.51
CA THR A 426 -28.98 5.19 4.78
C THR A 426 -29.84 4.93 3.53
N GLN A 427 -29.80 5.85 2.57
CA GLN A 427 -30.55 5.77 1.31
C GLN A 427 -29.97 4.72 0.35
N LEU A 428 -28.75 4.24 0.58
CA LEU A 428 -28.07 3.26 -0.27
C LEU A 428 -28.62 1.83 -0.13
N GLY A 429 -29.52 1.59 0.83
CA GLY A 429 -30.13 0.29 1.05
C GLY A 429 -29.16 -0.76 1.59
N THR A 430 -29.40 -2.03 1.27
CA THR A 430 -28.50 -3.13 1.66
C THR A 430 -27.36 -3.25 0.65
N LYS A 431 -26.11 -3.23 1.13
CA LYS A 431 -24.92 -3.44 0.30
C LYS A 431 -24.06 -4.56 0.86
N GLU A 432 -23.75 -5.51 -0.02
CA GLU A 432 -22.73 -6.53 0.19
C GLU A 432 -21.37 -5.95 -0.21
N LEU A 433 -20.38 -6.06 0.68
CA LEU A 433 -19.06 -5.46 0.51
C LEU A 433 -17.99 -6.53 0.16
N THR A 434 -18.42 -7.64 -0.41
CA THR A 434 -17.59 -8.84 -0.67
C THR A 434 -16.67 -8.69 -1.88
N HIS A 435 -16.98 -7.79 -2.82
CA HIS A 435 -16.17 -7.56 -4.00
C HIS A 435 -14.82 -6.89 -3.64
N PRO A 436 -13.68 -7.28 -4.27
CA PRO A 436 -12.37 -6.70 -3.97
C PRO A 436 -12.28 -5.18 -4.04
N TYR A 437 -13.11 -4.54 -4.85
CA TYR A 437 -13.28 -3.08 -4.88
C TYR A 437 -13.33 -2.44 -3.48
N PHE A 438 -14.00 -3.08 -2.51
CA PHE A 438 -14.20 -2.54 -1.17
C PHE A 438 -13.05 -2.85 -0.20
N TRP A 439 -12.41 -4.01 -0.33
CA TRP A 439 -11.44 -4.48 0.67
C TRP A 439 -9.99 -4.47 0.17
N SER A 440 -9.71 -4.63 -1.12
CA SER A 440 -8.34 -4.66 -1.64
C SER A 440 -7.77 -3.28 -2.00
N ALA A 441 -8.55 -2.23 -1.79
CA ALA A 441 -8.16 -0.85 -2.04
C ALA A 441 -7.05 -0.37 -1.12
N PHE A 442 -6.99 -0.86 0.12
CA PHE A 442 -6.07 -0.36 1.12
C PHE A 442 -4.85 -1.26 1.29
N THR A 443 -3.70 -0.63 1.52
CA THR A 443 -2.45 -1.31 1.84
C THR A 443 -1.69 -0.56 2.94
N ILE A 444 -0.94 -1.30 3.75
CA ILE A 444 0.02 -0.72 4.68
C ILE A 444 1.29 -0.39 3.92
N VAL A 445 1.71 0.87 3.96
CA VAL A 445 2.97 1.40 3.44
C VAL A 445 3.95 1.65 4.60
N GLY A 446 5.21 1.22 4.48
CA GLY A 446 6.22 1.34 5.55
C GLY A 446 6.40 0.02 6.29
N SER A 447 6.52 0.04 7.63
CA SER A 447 6.60 -1.21 8.41
C SER A 447 5.21 -1.85 8.53
N PRO A 448 4.98 -3.07 8.03
CA PRO A 448 3.70 -3.76 8.22
C PRO A 448 3.50 -4.32 9.62
N TRP A 449 4.55 -4.29 10.44
CA TRP A 449 4.63 -4.98 11.73
C TRP A 449 4.32 -4.09 12.92
#